data_AF-A0A8C9FN16-F1
#
_entry.id   AF-A0A8C9FN16-F1
#
_cell.length_a   1.000
_cell.length_b   1.000
_cell.length_c   1.000
_cell.angle_alpha   90.00
_cell.angle_beta   90.00
_cell.angle_gamma   90.00
#
_symmetry.space_group_name_H-M   'P 1'
#
loop_
_entity.id
_entity.type
_entity.pdbx_description
1 polymer ?
#
loop_
_entity_poly.entity_id
_entity_poly.type
_entity_poly.pdbx_seq_one_letter_code
_entity_poly.pdbx_strand_id
1 'polypeptide(L)'
;MPRAAGAGLHFPACPAPQRCCRPRRGGACRAKMADGVLSPGVNLEAFSQAIAAIQALRSSVTRVFDCLKDGMRNKETLEGREKGFVAAFQESLHSVSRDLGELERLSNLVGKPSENHPLHNSGLLSLDPVQDKTPLYSQLLQAYKWSNKLQYHAGLASGLLNQQSLKRSANQMGVSAKRRPKAQPTTLVLPPQYVDDVINRIDRMFPEMSIQLSRPNGTSAMLLVTLGKVLKVIVVMRSLFIDRTIVKGYNENVYTDDGKLDIWSKSNYQVFQKVTDHATTALLHYQLPQMPDVVVRSFMTWLRSYIKLFQAPCQRCGKFLQDGLPPTWRDFRTLEAFHDTCRQ
;
A
#
# COMPACT_ATOMS: atom_id res chain seq x y z
N MET A 1 -33.65 16.86 57.91
CA MET A 1 -32.68 17.59 58.76
C MET A 1 -31.33 16.89 58.62
N PRO A 2 -30.22 17.62 58.41
CA PRO A 2 -29.76 18.31 57.19
C PRO A 2 -28.45 17.62 56.66
N ARG A 3 -27.70 18.00 55.61
CA ARG A 3 -27.68 19.15 54.68
C ARG A 3 -26.85 18.74 53.45
N ALA A 4 -27.30 19.16 52.26
CA ALA A 4 -26.59 19.03 50.98
C ALA A 4 -25.61 20.21 50.76
N ALA A 5 -24.48 19.96 50.10
CA ALA A 5 -23.56 20.97 49.60
C ALA A 5 -23.59 20.99 48.07
N GLY A 6 -24.04 22.11 47.51
CA GLY A 6 -24.05 22.39 46.07
C GLY A 6 -22.78 23.15 45.64
N ALA A 7 -22.34 22.88 44.41
CA ALA A 7 -21.34 23.68 43.71
C ALA A 7 -22.02 24.34 42.50
N GLY A 8 -22.33 25.63 42.63
CA GLY A 8 -22.85 26.47 41.56
C GLY A 8 -21.72 27.06 40.72
N LEU A 9 -21.90 27.03 39.40
CA LEU A 9 -21.04 27.69 38.42
C LEU A 9 -21.39 29.18 38.36
N HIS A 10 -20.37 30.02 38.61
CA HIS A 10 -20.44 31.49 38.52
C HIS A 10 -20.00 31.96 37.13
N PHE A 11 -20.84 32.76 36.46
CA PHE A 11 -20.48 33.52 35.25
C PHE A 11 -19.87 34.88 35.62
N PRO A 12 -18.83 35.36 34.91
CA PRO A 12 -18.46 36.78 34.93
C PRO A 12 -19.02 37.53 33.71
N ALA A 13 -19.44 38.78 33.95
CA ALA A 13 -20.10 39.69 33.03
C ALA A 13 -19.14 40.43 32.07
N CYS A 14 -19.66 40.81 30.89
CA CYS A 14 -19.01 41.66 29.89
C CYS A 14 -18.82 43.12 30.35
N PRO A 15 -17.75 43.81 29.91
CA PRO A 15 -17.70 45.27 29.89
C PRO A 15 -17.97 45.83 28.48
N ALA A 16 -18.79 46.88 28.40
CA ALA A 16 -18.94 47.75 27.23
C ALA A 16 -17.81 48.80 27.17
N PRO A 17 -17.51 49.40 26.00
CA PRO A 17 -17.55 50.87 25.96
C PRO A 17 -17.97 51.53 24.63
N GLN A 18 -18.83 52.55 24.80
CA GLN A 18 -18.75 53.96 24.36
C GLN A 18 -18.62 54.38 22.87
N ARG A 19 -19.58 55.25 22.52
CA ARG A 19 -19.71 56.09 21.33
C ARG A 19 -18.60 57.15 21.24
N CYS A 20 -18.15 57.46 20.02
CA CYS A 20 -17.73 58.81 19.64
C CYS A 20 -17.91 59.02 18.11
N CYS A 21 -18.94 59.79 17.75
CA CYS A 21 -19.08 60.43 16.44
C CYS A 21 -18.29 61.74 16.43
N ARG A 22 -17.60 62.09 15.32
CA ARG A 22 -17.56 63.45 14.74
C ARG A 22 -17.00 63.45 13.29
N PRO A 23 -17.31 64.47 12.45
CA PRO A 23 -17.28 64.36 10.99
C PRO A 23 -16.30 65.32 10.25
N ARG A 24 -16.06 64.96 8.97
CA ARG A 24 -15.80 65.78 7.75
C ARG A 24 -14.76 66.93 7.75
N ARG A 25 -13.86 66.87 6.75
CA ARG A 25 -13.32 67.93 5.84
C ARG A 25 -12.39 67.21 4.85
N GLY A 26 -12.24 67.46 3.55
CA GLY A 26 -12.70 68.47 2.59
C GLY A 26 -11.73 68.42 1.37
N GLY A 27 -12.20 68.69 0.15
CA GLY A 27 -11.37 68.96 -1.05
C GLY A 27 -11.02 67.72 -1.91
N ALA A 28 -11.71 67.44 -3.01
CA ALA A 28 -11.63 68.05 -4.36
C ALA A 28 -10.36 67.67 -5.15
N CYS A 29 -10.52 66.78 -6.15
CA CYS A 29 -9.90 66.93 -7.47
C CYS A 29 -10.55 66.01 -8.53
N ARG A 30 -11.41 66.67 -9.30
CA ARG A 30 -11.90 66.46 -10.67
C ARG A 30 -11.18 65.44 -11.56
N ALA A 31 -11.99 64.52 -12.08
CA ALA A 31 -12.06 63.89 -13.41
C ALA A 31 -10.86 63.94 -14.39
N LYS A 32 -10.53 62.75 -14.92
CA LYS A 32 -10.18 62.55 -16.34
C LYS A 32 -11.02 61.40 -16.88
N MET A 33 -11.86 61.68 -17.89
CA MET A 33 -12.43 60.67 -18.78
C MET A 33 -11.31 60.13 -19.66
N ALA A 34 -11.19 58.80 -19.72
CA ALA A 34 -10.50 58.10 -20.78
C ALA A 34 -11.50 57.13 -21.41
N ASP A 35 -11.76 57.40 -22.68
CA ASP A 35 -12.50 56.59 -23.64
C ASP A 35 -11.83 55.21 -23.81
N GLY A 36 -12.61 54.16 -24.07
CA GLY A 36 -12.08 52.92 -24.64
C GLY A 36 -12.57 51.58 -24.08
N VAL A 37 -13.18 50.82 -25.00
CA VAL A 37 -13.09 49.35 -25.15
C VAL A 37 -14.15 48.49 -24.45
N LEU A 38 -15.16 48.15 -25.26
CA LEU A 38 -15.75 46.81 -25.46
C LEU A 38 -15.48 45.76 -24.37
N SER A 39 -16.56 45.28 -23.75
CA SER A 39 -16.66 44.05 -22.95
C SER A 39 -15.86 42.87 -23.50
N PRO A 40 -14.98 42.25 -22.68
CA PRO A 40 -14.54 40.89 -22.93
C PRO A 40 -14.56 40.09 -21.61
N GLY A 41 -15.69 39.44 -21.31
CA GLY A 41 -15.84 38.66 -20.07
C GLY A 41 -16.21 37.19 -20.28
N VAL A 42 -16.43 36.76 -21.52
CA VAL A 42 -16.88 35.40 -21.84
C VAL A 42 -16.10 34.94 -23.06
N ASN A 43 -15.30 33.88 -22.92
CA ASN A 43 -14.57 33.29 -24.03
C ASN A 43 -15.56 32.54 -24.94
N LEU A 44 -16.28 33.30 -25.78
CA LEU A 44 -17.39 32.81 -26.61
C LEU A 44 -16.93 31.70 -27.58
N GLU A 45 -15.67 31.75 -27.99
CA GLU A 45 -15.02 30.71 -28.79
C GLU A 45 -14.83 29.41 -27.99
N ALA A 46 -14.39 29.50 -26.72
CA ALA A 46 -14.30 28.33 -25.84
C ALA A 46 -15.67 27.71 -25.56
N PHE A 47 -16.74 28.53 -25.45
CA PHE A 47 -18.12 28.04 -25.33
C PHE A 47 -18.58 27.33 -26.61
N SER A 48 -18.31 27.91 -27.78
CA SER A 48 -18.65 27.29 -29.07
C SER A 48 -17.93 25.94 -29.24
N GLN A 49 -16.64 25.89 -28.90
CA GLN A 49 -15.83 24.67 -28.92
C GLN A 49 -16.30 23.63 -27.90
N ALA A 50 -16.67 24.05 -26.68
CA ALA A 50 -17.23 23.15 -25.68
C ALA A 50 -18.58 22.57 -26.10
N ILE A 51 -19.45 23.36 -26.74
CA ILE A 51 -20.73 22.89 -27.29
C ILE A 51 -20.48 21.88 -28.42
N ALA A 52 -19.51 22.15 -29.31
CA ALA A 52 -19.11 21.20 -30.35
C ALA A 52 -18.56 19.89 -29.77
N ALA A 53 -17.75 19.98 -28.69
CA ALA A 53 -17.24 18.81 -27.98
C ALA A 53 -18.36 18.00 -27.29
N ILE A 54 -19.38 18.67 -26.73
CA ILE A 54 -20.58 18.00 -26.19
C ILE A 54 -21.34 17.27 -27.30
N GLN A 55 -21.49 17.87 -28.49
CA GLN A 55 -22.14 17.22 -29.63
C GLN A 55 -21.33 16.00 -30.10
N ALA A 56 -20.01 16.11 -30.16
CA ALA A 56 -19.12 15.00 -30.48
C ALA A 56 -19.23 13.86 -29.46
N LEU A 57 -19.19 14.16 -28.16
CA LEU A 57 -19.37 13.20 -27.08
C LEU A 57 -20.74 12.50 -27.15
N ARG A 58 -21.82 13.25 -27.40
CA ARG A 58 -23.14 12.64 -27.60
C ARG A 58 -23.13 11.69 -28.78
N SER A 59 -22.46 12.04 -29.88
CA SER A 59 -22.36 11.17 -31.05
C SER A 59 -21.56 9.90 -30.79
N SER A 60 -20.45 9.97 -30.04
CA SER A 60 -19.65 8.79 -29.67
C SER A 60 -20.37 7.90 -28.67
N VAL A 61 -21.11 8.46 -27.72
CA VAL A 61 -21.99 7.70 -26.82
C VAL A 61 -23.12 7.01 -27.60
N THR A 62 -23.77 7.69 -28.54
CA THR A 62 -24.78 7.07 -29.42
C THR A 62 -24.17 5.93 -30.24
N ARG A 63 -22.96 6.07 -30.77
CA ARG A 63 -22.25 4.98 -31.48
C ARG A 63 -21.99 3.76 -30.60
N VAL A 64 -21.66 3.96 -29.32
CA VAL A 64 -21.52 2.85 -28.36
C VAL A 64 -22.85 2.13 -28.16
N PHE A 65 -23.95 2.88 -28.01
CA PHE A 65 -25.28 2.29 -27.88
C PHE A 65 -25.78 1.64 -29.17
N ASP A 66 -25.46 2.18 -30.34
CA ASP A 66 -25.76 1.56 -31.63
C ASP A 66 -24.93 0.28 -31.83
N CYS A 67 -23.66 0.28 -31.44
CA CYS A 67 -22.81 -0.93 -31.45
C CYS A 67 -23.35 -2.03 -30.52
N LEU A 68 -23.88 -1.66 -29.34
CA LEU A 68 -24.58 -2.57 -28.43
C LEU A 68 -25.92 -3.05 -29.00
N LYS A 69 -26.68 -2.16 -29.64
CA LYS A 69 -28.00 -2.43 -30.22
C LYS A 69 -27.92 -3.34 -31.44
N ASP A 70 -26.96 -3.09 -32.34
CA ASP A 70 -26.74 -3.89 -33.53
C ASP A 70 -26.16 -5.26 -33.19
N GLY A 71 -25.48 -5.38 -32.04
CA GLY A 71 -24.96 -6.64 -31.52
C GLY A 71 -24.14 -7.42 -32.56
N MET A 72 -24.07 -8.74 -32.42
CA MET A 72 -23.40 -9.61 -33.42
C MET A 72 -24.35 -9.92 -34.59
N ARG A 73 -24.67 -8.95 -35.45
CA ARG A 73 -25.52 -9.18 -36.63
C ARG A 73 -24.80 -9.95 -37.77
N ASN A 74 -25.14 -11.25 -37.87
CA ASN A 74 -25.10 -12.23 -38.97
C ASN A 74 -23.79 -12.65 -39.70
N LYS A 75 -23.60 -14.00 -39.66
CA LYS A 75 -22.93 -14.95 -40.61
C LYS A 75 -21.46 -14.66 -41.01
N GLU A 76 -20.42 -15.12 -40.28
CA GLU A 76 -19.66 -16.39 -40.49
C GLU A 76 -18.50 -16.56 -39.46
N THR A 77 -18.19 -17.81 -39.03
CA THR A 77 -17.30 -18.33 -37.92
C THR A 77 -17.19 -17.57 -36.57
N LEU A 78 -17.38 -18.26 -35.43
CA LEU A 78 -17.66 -17.68 -34.09
C LEU A 78 -16.48 -16.97 -33.38
N GLU A 79 -15.22 -17.45 -33.49
CA GLU A 79 -14.11 -16.95 -32.65
C GLU A 79 -13.46 -15.64 -33.15
N GLY A 80 -13.43 -15.41 -34.46
CA GLY A 80 -12.95 -14.15 -35.04
C GLY A 80 -13.91 -12.98 -34.79
N ARG A 81 -15.19 -13.27 -34.61
CA ARG A 81 -16.26 -12.28 -34.39
C ARG A 81 -16.19 -11.64 -33.02
N GLU A 82 -15.96 -12.43 -31.98
CA GLU A 82 -15.88 -11.91 -30.62
C GLU A 82 -14.70 -10.95 -30.49
N LYS A 83 -13.53 -11.33 -31.02
CA LYS A 83 -12.35 -10.47 -31.01
C LYS A 83 -12.54 -9.20 -31.84
N GLY A 84 -13.16 -9.28 -33.03
CA GLY A 84 -13.44 -8.12 -33.87
C GLY A 84 -14.48 -7.17 -33.25
N PHE A 85 -15.55 -7.72 -32.68
CA PHE A 85 -16.58 -6.94 -31.98
C PHE A 85 -16.01 -6.29 -30.71
N VAL A 86 -15.24 -7.03 -29.90
CA VAL A 86 -14.60 -6.50 -28.70
C VAL A 86 -13.60 -5.40 -29.07
N ALA A 87 -12.83 -5.56 -30.15
CA ALA A 87 -11.92 -4.52 -30.63
C ALA A 87 -12.69 -3.25 -31.07
N ALA A 88 -13.75 -3.38 -31.86
CA ALA A 88 -14.59 -2.25 -32.29
C ALA A 88 -15.32 -1.57 -31.13
N PHE A 89 -15.78 -2.35 -30.15
CA PHE A 89 -16.41 -1.84 -28.93
C PHE A 89 -15.39 -1.12 -28.03
N GLN A 90 -14.19 -1.69 -27.87
CA GLN A 90 -13.09 -1.03 -27.17
C GLN A 90 -12.72 0.28 -27.86
N GLU A 91 -12.58 0.32 -29.17
CA GLU A 91 -12.28 1.56 -29.92
C GLU A 91 -13.37 2.63 -29.70
N SER A 92 -14.64 2.22 -29.71
CA SER A 92 -15.77 3.12 -29.44
C SER A 92 -15.72 3.68 -28.00
N LEU A 93 -15.37 2.87 -27.00
CA LEU A 93 -15.19 3.33 -25.61
C LEU A 93 -13.98 4.26 -25.45
N HIS A 94 -12.86 3.96 -26.12
CA HIS A 94 -11.69 4.85 -26.12
C HIS A 94 -12.02 6.19 -26.78
N SER A 95 -12.86 6.21 -27.82
CA SER A 95 -13.35 7.46 -28.42
C SER A 95 -14.16 8.28 -27.43
N VAL A 96 -15.08 7.66 -26.66
CA VAL A 96 -15.85 8.35 -25.62
C VAL A 96 -14.93 8.92 -24.54
N SER A 97 -13.95 8.16 -24.09
CA SER A 97 -12.97 8.63 -23.09
C SER A 97 -12.15 9.82 -23.59
N ARG A 98 -11.78 9.83 -24.88
CA ARG A 98 -11.05 10.94 -25.50
C ARG A 98 -11.92 12.19 -25.61
N ASP A 99 -13.16 12.04 -26.09
CA ASP A 99 -14.09 13.15 -26.25
C ASP A 99 -14.48 13.75 -24.88
N LEU A 100 -14.58 12.92 -23.84
CA LEU A 100 -14.79 13.36 -22.45
C LEU A 100 -13.58 14.13 -21.91
N GLY A 101 -12.36 13.62 -22.13
CA GLY A 101 -11.14 14.31 -21.70
C GLY A 101 -10.94 15.66 -22.39
N GLU A 102 -11.30 15.77 -23.67
CA GLU A 102 -11.26 17.04 -24.40
C GLU A 102 -12.34 18.02 -23.90
N LEU A 103 -13.54 17.51 -23.57
CA LEU A 103 -14.58 18.32 -22.95
C LEU A 103 -14.18 18.82 -21.55
N GLU A 104 -13.54 18.00 -20.72
CA GLU A 104 -13.00 18.41 -19.42
C GLU A 104 -11.94 19.50 -19.58
N ARG A 105 -11.05 19.38 -20.58
CA ARG A 105 -10.05 20.40 -20.90
C ARG A 105 -10.70 21.73 -21.32
N LEU A 106 -11.70 21.68 -22.20
CA LEU A 106 -12.43 22.85 -22.67
C LEU A 106 -13.30 23.48 -21.57
N SER A 107 -13.89 22.66 -20.69
CA SER A 107 -14.66 23.14 -19.53
C SER A 107 -13.81 23.97 -18.56
N ASN A 108 -12.50 23.71 -18.48
CA ASN A 108 -11.58 24.53 -17.67
C ASN A 108 -11.25 25.88 -18.33
N LEU A 109 -11.40 26.00 -19.65
CA LEU A 109 -11.22 27.24 -20.42
C LEU A 109 -12.50 28.09 -20.49
N VAL A 110 -13.65 27.43 -20.35
CA VAL A 110 -14.95 28.04 -20.09
C VAL A 110 -14.96 28.55 -18.63
N GLY A 111 -14.20 29.61 -18.37
CA GLY A 111 -14.16 30.25 -17.05
C GLY A 111 -15.56 30.63 -16.56
N LYS A 112 -15.75 30.64 -15.24
CA LYS A 112 -17.00 31.14 -14.62
C LYS A 112 -17.25 32.56 -15.14
N PRO A 113 -18.51 32.94 -15.45
CA PRO A 113 -18.82 34.31 -15.83
C PRO A 113 -18.19 35.23 -14.80
N SER A 114 -17.33 36.14 -15.25
CA SER A 114 -16.60 37.08 -14.40
C SER A 114 -17.57 37.72 -13.39
N GLU A 115 -17.11 37.95 -12.16
CA GLU A 115 -17.83 38.57 -11.02
C GLU A 115 -18.51 39.92 -11.30
N ASN A 116 -18.47 40.43 -12.53
CA ASN A 116 -18.99 41.74 -12.92
C ASN A 116 -20.34 41.69 -13.64
N HIS A 117 -21.13 40.62 -13.48
CA HIS A 117 -22.58 40.77 -13.69
C HIS A 117 -23.16 41.43 -12.44
N PRO A 118 -23.74 42.64 -12.51
CA PRO A 118 -24.22 43.35 -11.34
C PRO A 118 -25.54 42.74 -10.89
N LEU A 119 -25.50 41.52 -10.35
CA LEU A 119 -26.64 40.93 -9.62
C LEU A 119 -26.70 41.42 -8.16
N HIS A 120 -25.90 42.42 -7.82
CA HIS A 120 -25.87 43.12 -6.54
C HIS A 120 -25.89 42.12 -5.38
N ASN A 121 -26.81 42.27 -4.42
CA ASN A 121 -26.88 41.42 -3.22
C ASN A 121 -27.15 39.93 -3.50
N SER A 122 -27.64 39.57 -4.69
CA SER A 122 -27.87 38.18 -5.09
C SER A 122 -26.57 37.41 -5.33
N GLY A 123 -25.48 38.11 -5.72
CA GLY A 123 -24.17 37.51 -5.96
C GLY A 123 -23.43 37.07 -4.69
N LEU A 124 -23.89 37.54 -3.53
CA LEU A 124 -23.35 37.14 -2.23
C LEU A 124 -23.83 35.76 -1.78
N LEU A 125 -24.90 35.22 -2.38
CA LEU A 125 -25.39 33.87 -2.08
C LEU A 125 -24.50 32.77 -2.69
N SER A 126 -23.71 33.09 -3.72
CA SER A 126 -22.71 32.20 -4.33
C SER A 126 -21.35 32.20 -3.63
N LEU A 127 -21.16 33.09 -2.66
CA LEU A 127 -20.01 33.08 -1.76
C LEU A 127 -20.33 32.16 -0.58
N ASP A 128 -20.38 30.86 -0.84
CA ASP A 128 -20.32 29.86 0.22
C ASP A 128 -18.99 30.09 1.00
N PRO A 129 -19.00 30.23 2.34
CA PRO A 129 -17.80 30.51 3.13
C PRO A 129 -16.68 29.45 3.00
N VAL A 130 -16.94 28.32 2.34
CA VAL A 130 -15.97 27.26 2.10
C VAL A 130 -15.07 27.60 0.90
N GLN A 131 -14.38 28.75 0.97
CA GLN A 131 -13.22 29.03 0.10
C GLN A 131 -11.91 28.48 0.68
N ASP A 132 -11.98 27.51 1.61
CA ASP A 132 -10.81 26.70 1.93
C ASP A 132 -10.52 25.78 0.73
N LYS A 133 -9.75 26.31 -0.23
CA LYS A 133 -9.19 25.61 -1.40
C LYS A 133 -8.15 24.55 -1.00
N THR A 134 -8.28 23.98 0.18
CA THR A 134 -7.49 22.84 0.61
C THR A 134 -8.32 21.62 0.25
N PRO A 135 -7.87 20.71 -0.62
CA PRO A 135 -8.58 19.47 -0.97
C PRO A 135 -8.67 18.48 0.21
N LEU A 136 -8.82 18.97 1.43
CA LEU A 136 -8.85 18.21 2.66
C LEU A 136 -10.02 17.23 2.66
N TYR A 137 -11.20 17.61 2.18
CA TYR A 137 -12.33 16.70 2.17
C TYR A 137 -12.12 15.51 1.23
N SER A 138 -11.65 15.75 0.00
CA SER A 138 -11.38 14.68 -0.96
C SER A 138 -10.22 13.79 -0.52
N GLN A 139 -9.14 14.39 0.01
CA GLN A 139 -8.00 13.65 0.57
C GLN A 139 -8.39 12.85 1.82
N LEU A 140 -9.20 13.42 2.72
CA LEU A 140 -9.69 12.73 3.92
C LEU A 140 -10.63 11.59 3.55
N LEU A 141 -11.51 11.81 2.57
CA LEU A 141 -12.39 10.75 2.06
C LEU A 141 -11.57 9.62 1.41
N GLN A 142 -10.53 9.94 0.65
CA GLN A 142 -9.63 8.95 0.06
C GLN A 142 -8.83 8.19 1.13
N ALA A 143 -8.31 8.88 2.13
CA ALA A 143 -7.63 8.29 3.27
C ALA A 143 -8.57 7.37 4.08
N TYR A 144 -9.82 7.79 4.30
CA TYR A 144 -10.83 6.98 4.97
C TYR A 144 -11.20 5.72 4.18
N LYS A 145 -11.41 5.84 2.86
CA LYS A 145 -11.63 4.69 1.97
C LYS A 145 -10.46 3.71 2.00
N TRP A 146 -9.22 4.22 1.94
CA TRP A 146 -8.02 3.40 2.02
C TRP A 146 -7.90 2.69 3.37
N SER A 147 -8.10 3.40 4.48
CA SER A 147 -8.06 2.84 5.83
C SER A 147 -9.09 1.73 6.02
N ASN A 148 -10.32 1.90 5.55
CA ASN A 148 -11.34 0.85 5.59
C ASN A 148 -10.96 -0.38 4.77
N LYS A 149 -10.41 -0.17 3.56
CA LYS A 149 -9.95 -1.27 2.71
C LYS A 149 -8.79 -2.02 3.37
N LEU A 150 -7.84 -1.30 3.98
CA LEU A 150 -6.74 -1.88 4.74
C LEU A 150 -7.25 -2.69 5.94
N GLN A 151 -8.16 -2.13 6.74
CA GLN A 151 -8.79 -2.80 7.88
C GLN A 151 -9.46 -4.11 7.46
N TYR A 152 -10.20 -4.09 6.34
CA TYR A 152 -10.85 -5.27 5.78
C TYR A 152 -9.84 -6.35 5.36
N HIS A 153 -8.81 -5.99 4.58
CA HIS A 153 -7.78 -6.95 4.16
C HIS A 153 -6.94 -7.46 5.33
N ALA A 154 -6.60 -6.62 6.31
CA ALA A 154 -5.94 -7.03 7.53
C ALA A 154 -6.80 -7.99 8.36
N GLY A 155 -8.12 -7.78 8.39
CA GLY A 155 -9.08 -8.68 9.02
C GLY A 155 -9.11 -10.05 8.34
N LEU A 156 -9.17 -10.10 7.00
CA LEU A 156 -9.09 -11.35 6.23
C LEU A 156 -7.75 -12.07 6.46
N ALA A 157 -6.63 -11.34 6.39
CA ALA A 157 -5.30 -11.89 6.63
C ALA A 157 -5.15 -12.44 8.05
N SER A 158 -5.64 -11.71 9.06
CA SER A 158 -5.71 -12.18 10.45
C SER A 158 -6.56 -13.44 10.58
N GLY A 159 -7.70 -13.52 9.87
CA GLY A 159 -8.51 -14.72 9.78
C GLY A 159 -7.73 -15.91 9.23
N LEU A 160 -7.07 -15.76 8.09
CA LEU A 160 -6.26 -16.80 7.44
C LEU A 160 -5.07 -17.25 8.31
N LEU A 161 -4.36 -16.31 8.92
CA LEU A 161 -3.24 -16.60 9.82
C LEU A 161 -3.71 -17.36 11.07
N ASN A 162 -4.88 -17.00 11.62
CA ASN A 162 -5.45 -17.70 12.77
C ASN A 162 -6.08 -19.06 12.42
N GLN A 163 -6.46 -19.26 11.15
CA GLN A 163 -6.98 -20.52 10.62
C GLN A 163 -5.89 -21.56 10.29
N GLN A 164 -4.60 -21.19 10.26
CA GLN A 164 -3.50 -22.13 10.06
C GLN A 164 -3.60 -23.31 11.06
N SER A 165 -3.95 -24.46 10.51
CA SER A 165 -4.33 -25.71 11.18
C SER A 165 -3.13 -26.52 11.70
N LEU A 166 -1.93 -25.93 11.74
CA LEU A 166 -0.76 -26.50 12.44
C LEU A 166 -1.01 -26.74 13.94
N LYS A 167 -2.10 -26.19 14.50
CA LYS A 167 -2.61 -26.51 15.84
C LYS A 167 -2.93 -28.00 16.07
N ARG A 168 -3.02 -28.85 15.04
CA ARG A 168 -3.27 -30.28 15.26
C ARG A 168 -2.03 -31.11 15.63
N SER A 169 -0.82 -30.61 15.39
CA SER A 169 0.41 -31.40 15.65
C SER A 169 1.19 -30.94 16.90
N ALA A 170 0.98 -29.72 17.39
CA ALA A 170 1.73 -29.17 18.53
C ALA A 170 0.95 -29.17 19.86
N ASN A 171 -0.34 -29.53 19.87
CA ASN A 171 -1.20 -29.47 21.05
C ASN A 171 -1.52 -30.83 21.70
N GLN A 172 -0.73 -31.87 21.43
CA GLN A 172 -0.74 -33.09 22.28
C GLN A 172 0.25 -32.98 23.44
N MET A 173 0.16 -31.89 24.20
CA MET A 173 0.61 -31.87 25.59
C MET A 173 -0.55 -31.33 26.40
N GLY A 174 -1.27 -32.26 27.04
CA GLY A 174 -2.49 -32.00 27.78
C GLY A 174 -2.25 -31.02 28.92
N VAL A 175 -2.91 -29.87 28.88
CA VAL A 175 -3.23 -29.09 30.07
C VAL A 175 -4.53 -28.31 29.84
N SER A 176 -5.42 -28.45 30.83
CA SER A 176 -6.84 -28.06 30.84
C SER A 176 -7.10 -26.60 30.45
N ALA A 177 -8.10 -26.40 29.58
CA ALA A 177 -8.47 -25.12 28.95
C ALA A 177 -9.11 -24.07 29.89
N LYS A 178 -9.19 -24.29 31.21
CA LYS A 178 -9.99 -23.43 32.11
C LYS A 178 -9.27 -22.21 32.72
N ARG A 179 -7.99 -21.97 32.46
CA ARG A 179 -7.28 -20.77 32.96
C ARG A 179 -6.16 -20.31 32.04
N ARG A 180 -6.47 -19.75 30.86
CA ARG A 180 -5.49 -18.92 30.15
C ARG A 180 -5.88 -17.45 30.28
N PRO A 181 -5.08 -16.62 30.98
CA PRO A 181 -5.13 -15.18 30.80
C PRO A 181 -4.91 -14.88 29.32
N LYS A 182 -5.60 -13.88 28.79
CA LYS A 182 -5.41 -13.37 27.43
C LYS A 182 -3.95 -12.90 27.33
N ALA A 183 -3.06 -13.77 26.83
CA ALA A 183 -1.64 -13.47 26.71
C ALA A 183 -1.50 -12.30 25.73
N GLN A 184 -1.13 -11.13 26.25
CA GLN A 184 -0.62 -10.03 25.43
C GLN A 184 0.53 -10.58 24.58
N PRO A 185 0.60 -10.29 23.27
CA PRO A 185 1.68 -10.79 22.42
C PRO A 185 2.99 -10.07 22.81
N THR A 186 3.72 -10.66 23.75
CA THR A 186 5.04 -10.21 24.24
C THR A 186 6.18 -10.56 23.28
N THR A 187 5.90 -10.92 22.03
CA THR A 187 6.92 -11.26 21.03
C THR A 187 7.71 -10.04 20.54
N LEU A 188 7.17 -8.83 20.70
CA LEU A 188 7.75 -7.58 20.20
C LEU A 188 8.55 -6.80 21.25
N VAL A 189 8.51 -7.21 22.52
CA VAL A 189 9.16 -6.54 23.65
C VAL A 189 9.86 -7.58 24.52
N LEU A 190 10.86 -8.26 23.93
CA LEU A 190 11.75 -9.14 24.68
C LEU A 190 13.06 -8.41 25.01
N PRO A 191 13.66 -8.66 26.18
CA PRO A 191 14.98 -8.13 26.50
C PRO A 191 16.03 -8.57 25.45
N PRO A 192 16.97 -7.68 25.05
CA PRO A 192 18.00 -8.02 24.07
C PRO A 192 18.83 -9.26 24.45
N GLN A 193 19.11 -9.45 25.75
CA GLN A 193 19.87 -10.61 26.25
C GLN A 193 19.17 -11.94 25.95
N TYR A 194 17.83 -11.98 26.07
CA TYR A 194 17.07 -13.19 25.75
C TYR A 194 17.20 -13.55 24.26
N VAL A 195 17.14 -12.53 23.39
CA VAL A 195 17.34 -12.71 21.95
C VAL A 195 18.75 -13.26 21.68
N ASP A 196 19.77 -12.71 22.34
CA ASP A 196 21.16 -13.15 22.18
C ASP A 196 21.33 -14.61 22.58
N ASP A 197 20.75 -15.01 23.71
CA ASP A 197 20.81 -16.39 24.18
C ASP A 197 20.11 -17.36 23.23
N VAL A 198 18.96 -16.97 22.66
CA VAL A 198 18.24 -17.76 21.66
C VAL A 198 19.08 -17.93 20.40
N ILE A 199 19.63 -16.83 19.89
CA ILE A 199 20.46 -16.85 18.68
C ILE A 199 21.75 -17.64 18.90
N ASN A 200 22.43 -17.47 20.04
CA ASN A 200 23.63 -18.22 20.40
C ASN A 200 23.35 -19.73 20.53
N ARG A 201 22.18 -20.12 21.07
CA ARG A 201 21.75 -21.52 21.07
C ARG A 201 21.54 -22.04 19.66
N ILE A 202 20.98 -21.23 18.76
CA ILE A 202 20.74 -21.60 17.36
C ILE A 202 22.04 -21.74 16.57
N ASP A 203 22.97 -20.81 16.75
CA ASP A 203 24.30 -20.84 16.10
C ASP A 203 25.05 -22.14 16.46
N ARG A 204 25.02 -22.54 17.74
CA ARG A 204 25.62 -23.81 18.21
C ARG A 204 24.94 -25.06 17.66
N MET A 205 23.66 -25.00 17.28
CA MET A 205 22.95 -26.15 16.70
C MET A 205 23.33 -26.40 15.24
N PHE A 206 23.87 -25.41 14.53
CA PHE A 206 24.13 -25.50 13.09
C PHE A 206 25.58 -25.14 12.75
N PRO A 207 26.54 -26.07 12.90
CA PRO A 207 27.97 -25.80 12.66
C PRO A 207 28.31 -25.35 11.23
N GLU A 208 27.47 -25.68 10.25
CA GLU A 208 27.67 -25.32 8.83
C GLU A 208 27.11 -23.93 8.47
N MET A 209 26.46 -23.25 9.42
CA MET A 209 25.85 -21.94 9.28
C MET A 209 26.48 -21.01 10.33
N SER A 210 27.03 -19.88 9.90
CA SER A 210 27.53 -18.87 10.84
C SER A 210 26.55 -17.71 10.96
N ILE A 211 26.19 -17.35 12.20
CA ILE A 211 25.24 -16.28 12.49
C ILE A 211 25.96 -15.13 13.17
N GLN A 212 26.08 -13.99 12.48
CA GLN A 212 26.61 -12.76 13.06
C GLN A 212 25.46 -11.83 13.45
N LEU A 213 25.36 -11.49 14.73
CA LEU A 213 24.35 -10.57 15.24
C LEU A 213 24.90 -9.14 15.32
N SER A 214 24.14 -8.18 14.82
CA SER A 214 24.44 -6.74 14.90
C SER A 214 23.18 -5.93 15.27
N ARG A 215 23.36 -4.78 15.94
CA ARG A 215 22.26 -3.89 16.37
C ARG A 215 22.55 -2.43 16.02
N PRO A 216 22.50 -2.05 14.73
CA PRO A 216 22.84 -0.68 14.31
C PRO A 216 21.82 0.37 14.81
N ASN A 217 20.58 -0.04 15.12
CA ASN A 217 19.48 0.86 15.51
C ASN A 217 18.95 0.57 16.94
N GLY A 218 19.80 0.05 17.83
CA GLY A 218 19.48 -0.16 19.25
C GLY A 218 18.75 -1.48 19.54
N THR A 219 17.45 -1.55 19.28
CA THR A 219 16.61 -2.70 19.71
C THR A 219 16.36 -3.74 18.61
N SER A 220 16.41 -3.35 17.34
CA SER A 220 16.28 -4.29 16.21
C SER A 220 17.54 -5.10 16.04
N ALA A 221 17.39 -6.42 16.02
CA ALA A 221 18.47 -7.36 15.78
C ALA A 221 18.60 -7.61 14.28
N MET A 222 19.80 -7.42 13.74
CA MET A 222 20.14 -7.74 12.37
C MET A 222 21.10 -8.93 12.36
N LEU A 223 20.66 -10.04 11.79
CA LEU A 223 21.46 -11.24 11.64
C LEU A 223 22.03 -11.30 10.24
N LEU A 224 23.35 -11.40 10.13
CA LEU A 224 24.01 -11.84 8.91
C LEU A 224 24.30 -13.35 9.04
N VAL A 225 23.52 -14.15 8.34
CA VAL A 225 23.64 -15.60 8.30
C VAL A 225 24.42 -15.99 7.05
N THR A 226 25.59 -16.60 7.20
CA THR A 226 26.37 -17.13 6.08
C THR A 226 26.22 -18.63 6.02
N LEU A 227 25.77 -19.14 4.88
CA LEU A 227 25.55 -20.57 4.67
C LEU A 227 26.62 -21.14 3.74
N GLY A 228 27.67 -21.70 4.33
CA GLY A 228 28.84 -22.21 3.62
C GLY A 228 29.38 -21.21 2.58
N LYS A 229 29.60 -21.68 1.35
CA LYS A 229 29.99 -20.86 0.19
C LYS A 229 28.85 -20.64 -0.81
N VAL A 230 27.60 -20.78 -0.36
CA VAL A 230 26.43 -20.73 -1.25
C VAL A 230 25.78 -19.34 -1.22
N LEU A 231 25.42 -18.87 -0.04
CA LEU A 231 24.62 -17.65 0.13
C LEU A 231 24.88 -16.96 1.47
N LYS A 232 24.55 -15.67 1.49
CA LYS A 232 24.52 -14.81 2.68
C LYS A 232 23.10 -14.27 2.83
N VAL A 233 22.57 -14.30 4.05
CA VAL A 233 21.20 -13.89 4.34
C VAL A 233 21.22 -12.81 5.40
N ILE A 234 20.49 -11.74 5.13
CA ILE A 234 20.25 -10.67 6.08
C ILE A 234 18.85 -10.87 6.64
N VAL A 235 18.76 -11.18 7.93
CA VAL A 235 17.48 -11.32 8.63
C VAL A 235 17.34 -10.13 9.57
N VAL A 236 16.33 -9.30 9.32
CA VAL A 236 15.97 -8.18 10.18
C VAL A 236 14.88 -8.64 11.12
N MET A 237 15.16 -8.56 12.42
CA MET A 237 14.27 -8.97 13.47
C MET A 237 13.97 -7.82 14.43
N ARG A 238 12.73 -7.80 14.93
CA ARG A 238 12.34 -7.00 16.09
C ARG A 238 12.08 -7.96 17.24
N SER A 239 12.97 -8.00 18.23
CA SER A 239 13.03 -9.10 19.21
C SER A 239 13.20 -10.46 18.49
N LEU A 240 12.28 -11.42 18.67
CA LEU A 240 12.28 -12.72 17.98
C LEU A 240 11.29 -12.77 16.80
N PHE A 241 10.69 -11.64 16.45
CA PHE A 241 9.85 -11.52 15.28
C PHE A 241 10.73 -11.20 14.07
N ILE A 242 10.72 -12.07 13.07
CA ILE A 242 11.39 -11.83 11.80
C ILE A 242 10.50 -10.92 10.96
N ASP A 243 11.00 -9.74 10.61
CA ASP A 243 10.26 -8.73 9.85
C ASP A 243 10.59 -8.80 8.36
N ARG A 244 11.88 -8.93 8.04
CA ARG A 244 12.37 -9.00 6.67
C ARG A 244 13.52 -9.97 6.55
N THR A 245 13.55 -10.69 5.44
CA THR A 245 14.69 -11.52 5.04
C THR A 245 15.13 -11.11 3.63
N ILE A 246 16.44 -11.00 3.40
CA ILE A 246 17.03 -10.76 2.08
C ILE A 246 18.13 -11.79 1.87
N VAL A 247 18.07 -12.52 0.76
CA VAL A 247 19.08 -13.50 0.39
C VAL A 247 19.95 -12.92 -0.73
N LYS A 248 21.26 -12.96 -0.52
CA LYS A 248 22.29 -12.59 -1.50
C LYS A 248 23.24 -13.78 -1.73
N GLY A 249 23.87 -13.82 -2.88
CA GLY A 249 24.90 -14.80 -3.19
C GLY A 249 26.14 -14.63 -2.33
N TYR A 250 26.92 -15.69 -2.16
CA TYR A 250 28.14 -15.64 -1.34
C TYR A 250 29.14 -14.58 -1.83
N ASN A 251 29.25 -14.41 -3.15
CA ASN A 251 30.15 -13.45 -3.80
C ASN A 251 29.60 -12.02 -3.83
N GLU A 252 28.35 -11.79 -3.42
CA GLU A 252 27.77 -10.45 -3.44
C GLU A 252 28.15 -9.64 -2.20
N ASN A 253 28.25 -8.33 -2.39
CA ASN A 253 28.47 -7.39 -1.29
C ASN A 253 27.17 -7.24 -0.49
N VAL A 254 27.29 -7.54 0.80
CA VAL A 254 26.22 -7.42 1.80
C VAL A 254 26.32 -6.07 2.52
N TYR A 255 27.47 -5.41 2.43
CA TYR A 255 27.69 -4.09 3.02
C TYR A 255 27.51 -3.01 1.95
N THR A 256 26.87 -1.91 2.34
CA THR A 256 26.85 -0.65 1.60
C THR A 256 28.21 0.05 1.71
N ASP A 257 28.48 1.02 0.85
CA ASP A 257 29.72 1.82 0.85
C ASP A 257 30.01 2.46 2.23
N ASP A 258 28.98 2.71 3.03
CA ASP A 258 29.07 3.23 4.40
C ASP A 258 29.46 2.18 5.46
N GLY A 259 29.78 0.94 5.06
CA GLY A 259 30.11 -0.19 5.95
C GLY A 259 28.91 -0.77 6.72
N LYS A 260 27.69 -0.32 6.45
CA LYS A 260 26.45 -0.85 7.04
C LYS A 260 25.90 -2.01 6.21
N LEU A 261 25.14 -2.91 6.85
CA LEU A 261 24.45 -4.00 6.14
C LEU A 261 23.33 -3.43 5.24
N ASP A 262 23.33 -3.83 3.98
CA ASP A 262 22.38 -3.41 2.97
C ASP A 262 21.05 -4.18 3.08
N ILE A 263 20.08 -3.56 3.74
CA ILE A 263 18.73 -4.09 3.96
C ILE A 263 17.71 -3.71 2.88
N TRP A 264 18.15 -3.04 1.80
CA TRP A 264 17.25 -2.47 0.81
C TRP A 264 17.43 -3.09 -0.57
N SER A 265 18.68 -3.34 -0.98
CA SER A 265 18.93 -3.84 -2.33
C SER A 265 18.66 -5.35 -2.44
N LYS A 266 18.04 -5.71 -3.55
CA LYS A 266 17.84 -7.11 -3.95
C LYS A 266 19.17 -7.72 -4.40
N SER A 267 19.25 -9.04 -4.40
CA SER A 267 20.36 -9.76 -5.05
C SER A 267 20.36 -9.51 -6.56
N ASN A 268 21.55 -9.51 -7.16
CA ASN A 268 21.73 -9.43 -8.61
C ASN A 268 21.33 -10.74 -9.32
N TYR A 269 21.36 -11.88 -8.61
CA TYR A 269 21.02 -13.17 -9.19
C TYR A 269 19.55 -13.51 -8.98
N GLN A 270 18.86 -13.89 -10.06
CA GLN A 270 17.45 -14.26 -10.03
C GLN A 270 17.15 -15.44 -9.09
N VAL A 271 18.09 -16.39 -8.97
CA VAL A 271 17.97 -17.53 -8.05
C VAL A 271 17.75 -17.06 -6.61
N PHE A 272 18.56 -16.11 -6.11
CA PHE A 272 18.46 -15.62 -4.73
C PHE A 272 17.28 -14.67 -4.53
N GLN A 273 16.86 -13.94 -5.57
CA GLN A 273 15.59 -13.20 -5.54
C GLN A 273 14.42 -14.16 -5.30
N LYS A 274 14.35 -15.28 -6.04
CA LYS A 274 13.34 -16.31 -5.82
C LYS A 274 13.42 -16.94 -4.42
N VAL A 275 14.61 -17.23 -3.92
CA VAL A 275 14.77 -17.74 -2.54
C VAL A 275 14.30 -16.71 -1.50
N THR A 276 14.48 -15.41 -1.76
CA THR A 276 13.95 -14.34 -0.89
C THR A 276 12.41 -14.33 -0.86
N ASP A 277 11.77 -14.53 -2.01
CA ASP A 277 10.31 -14.65 -2.08
C ASP A 277 9.81 -15.90 -1.31
N HIS A 278 10.52 -17.02 -1.44
CA HIS A 278 10.23 -18.25 -0.71
C HIS A 278 10.45 -18.09 0.79
N ALA A 279 11.47 -17.34 1.22
CA ALA A 279 11.72 -17.02 2.63
C ALA A 279 10.58 -16.18 3.23
N THR A 280 10.03 -15.25 2.45
CA THR A 280 8.85 -14.47 2.85
C THR A 280 7.63 -15.38 3.05
N THR A 281 7.46 -16.39 2.18
CA THR A 281 6.40 -17.40 2.33
C THR A 281 6.64 -18.30 3.54
N ALA A 282 7.88 -18.72 3.77
CA ALA A 282 8.28 -19.55 4.91
C ALA A 282 8.00 -18.83 6.25
N LEU A 283 8.29 -17.53 6.30
CA LEU A 283 8.02 -16.69 7.47
C LEU A 283 6.52 -16.71 7.85
N LEU A 284 5.64 -16.53 6.86
CA LEU A 284 4.19 -16.59 7.10
C LEU A 284 3.73 -17.97 7.55
N HIS A 285 4.36 -19.03 7.05
CA HIS A 285 4.00 -20.40 7.40
C HIS A 285 4.43 -20.78 8.82
N TYR A 286 5.65 -20.43 9.22
CA TYR A 286 6.15 -20.74 10.56
C TYR A 286 5.61 -19.79 11.64
N GLN A 287 4.85 -18.76 11.26
CA GLN A 287 4.40 -17.74 12.18
C GLN A 287 3.54 -18.31 13.33
N LEU A 288 4.12 -18.36 14.52
CA LEU A 288 3.46 -18.84 15.73
C LEU A 288 3.68 -17.85 16.89
N PRO A 289 2.76 -16.88 17.10
CA PRO A 289 2.92 -15.82 18.09
C PRO A 289 3.07 -16.29 19.54
N GLN A 290 2.66 -17.53 19.84
CA GLN A 290 2.75 -18.09 21.20
C GLN A 290 4.14 -18.67 21.52
N MET A 291 4.95 -18.99 20.50
CA MET A 291 6.21 -19.72 20.65
C MET A 291 7.29 -19.15 19.71
N PRO A 292 7.72 -17.89 19.89
CA PRO A 292 8.61 -17.20 18.96
C PRO A 292 9.98 -17.89 18.79
N ASP A 293 10.51 -18.53 19.84
CA ASP A 293 11.77 -19.28 19.77
C ASP A 293 11.72 -20.44 18.76
N VAL A 294 10.57 -21.12 18.70
CA VAL A 294 10.35 -22.23 17.78
C VAL A 294 10.23 -21.72 16.34
N VAL A 295 9.68 -20.53 16.13
CA VAL A 295 9.58 -19.89 14.81
C VAL A 295 10.98 -19.65 14.25
N VAL A 296 11.83 -18.94 15.01
CA VAL A 296 13.21 -18.63 14.59
C VAL A 296 13.99 -19.90 14.34
N ARG A 297 13.88 -20.90 15.22
CA ARG A 297 14.54 -22.21 15.03
C ARG A 297 14.06 -22.91 13.75
N SER A 298 12.75 -23.00 13.53
CA SER A 298 12.17 -23.68 12.36
C SER A 298 12.58 -22.99 11.06
N PHE A 299 12.57 -21.65 11.07
CA PHE A 299 13.02 -20.84 9.95
C PHE A 299 14.51 -21.06 9.64
N MET A 300 15.39 -21.09 10.65
CA MET A 300 16.83 -21.35 10.46
C MET A 300 17.09 -22.77 9.98
N THR A 301 16.35 -23.77 10.47
CA THR A 301 16.41 -25.15 9.95
C THR A 301 16.01 -25.21 8.47
N TRP A 302 14.93 -24.52 8.10
CA TRP A 302 14.50 -24.42 6.71
C TRP A 302 15.55 -23.72 5.86
N LEU A 303 16.15 -22.62 6.34
CA LEU A 303 17.18 -21.89 5.64
C LEU A 303 18.45 -22.75 5.43
N ARG A 304 18.82 -23.57 6.42
CA ARG A 304 19.95 -24.51 6.30
C ARG A 304 19.79 -25.47 5.13
N SER A 305 18.56 -25.86 4.75
CA SER A 305 18.32 -26.77 3.62
C SER A 305 18.85 -26.22 2.27
N TYR A 306 19.11 -24.92 2.16
CA TYR A 306 19.71 -24.30 1.00
C TYR A 306 21.23 -24.50 0.89
N ILE A 307 21.88 -25.14 1.86
CA ILE A 307 23.32 -25.46 1.75
C ILE A 307 23.61 -26.38 0.56
N LYS A 308 22.62 -27.20 0.17
CA LYS A 308 22.66 -28.06 -1.02
C LYS A 308 21.90 -27.47 -2.20
N LEU A 309 21.71 -26.15 -2.28
CA LEU A 309 20.90 -25.51 -3.34
C LEU A 309 21.29 -25.93 -4.76
N PHE A 310 22.59 -25.99 -5.04
CA PHE A 310 23.12 -26.39 -6.34
C PHE A 310 23.51 -27.88 -6.43
N GLN A 311 23.38 -28.62 -5.31
CA GLN A 311 23.83 -30.01 -5.20
C GLN A 311 22.66 -31.00 -5.08
N ALA A 312 21.47 -30.54 -4.75
CA ALA A 312 20.28 -31.38 -4.62
C ALA A 312 19.45 -31.35 -5.91
N PRO A 313 19.15 -32.50 -6.54
CA PRO A 313 18.20 -32.56 -7.63
C PRO A 313 16.78 -32.32 -7.12
N CYS A 314 15.88 -31.92 -8.03
CA CYS A 314 14.46 -31.84 -7.69
C CYS A 314 13.88 -33.24 -7.45
N GLN A 315 13.20 -33.47 -6.32
CA GLN A 315 12.65 -34.79 -5.98
C GLN A 315 11.57 -35.28 -6.96
N ARG A 316 10.87 -34.36 -7.63
CA ARG A 316 9.76 -34.72 -8.54
C ARG A 316 10.21 -35.01 -9.97
N CYS A 317 11.20 -34.28 -10.48
CA CYS A 317 11.66 -34.44 -11.86
C CYS A 317 13.09 -34.99 -12.00
N GLY A 318 13.82 -35.15 -10.90
CA GLY A 318 15.20 -35.66 -10.88
C GLY A 318 16.25 -34.72 -11.49
N LYS A 319 15.85 -33.57 -12.05
CA LYS A 319 16.77 -32.62 -12.71
C LYS A 319 17.36 -31.63 -11.71
N PHE A 320 18.60 -31.21 -11.97
CA PHE A 320 19.31 -30.16 -11.21
C PHE A 320 18.97 -28.75 -11.65
N LEU A 321 18.52 -28.58 -12.90
CA LEU A 321 18.15 -27.28 -13.45
C LEU A 321 16.88 -27.41 -14.29
N GLN A 322 16.01 -26.43 -14.16
CA GLN A 322 14.84 -26.22 -15.00
C GLN A 322 14.76 -24.74 -15.35
N ASP A 323 14.70 -24.42 -16.64
CA ASP A 323 14.71 -23.03 -17.15
C ASP A 323 15.90 -22.20 -16.65
N GLY A 324 17.05 -22.84 -16.46
CA GLY A 324 18.28 -22.20 -15.95
C GLY A 324 18.28 -21.94 -14.44
N LEU A 325 17.24 -22.34 -13.70
CA LEU A 325 17.14 -22.19 -12.26
C LEU A 325 17.26 -23.54 -11.54
N PRO A 326 17.98 -23.61 -10.41
CA PRO A 326 18.00 -24.80 -9.57
C PRO A 326 16.67 -24.98 -8.84
N PRO A 327 16.45 -26.11 -8.15
CA PRO A 327 15.31 -26.29 -7.27
C PRO A 327 15.35 -25.25 -6.14
N THR A 328 14.62 -24.15 -6.29
CA THR A 328 14.61 -23.05 -5.32
C THR A 328 13.55 -23.23 -4.25
N TRP A 329 12.51 -24.03 -4.49
CA TRP A 329 11.48 -24.31 -3.51
C TRP A 329 11.96 -25.39 -2.52
N ARG A 330 11.60 -25.22 -1.25
CA ARG A 330 11.84 -26.20 -0.18
C ARG A 330 10.52 -26.45 0.52
N ASP A 331 10.08 -27.71 0.58
CA ASP A 331 8.90 -28.05 1.37
C ASP A 331 9.15 -27.71 2.85
N PHE A 332 8.17 -27.08 3.48
CA PHE A 332 8.28 -26.58 4.83
C PHE A 332 8.30 -27.68 5.89
N ARG A 333 7.82 -28.89 5.56
CA ARG A 333 7.82 -30.04 6.48
C ARG A 333 9.00 -30.96 6.25
N THR A 334 9.20 -31.41 5.02
CA THR A 334 10.24 -32.41 4.68
C THR A 334 11.58 -31.78 4.34
N LEU A 335 11.62 -30.48 4.03
CA LEU A 335 12.80 -29.74 3.55
C LEU A 335 13.34 -30.24 2.20
N GLU A 336 12.52 -31.00 1.47
CA GLU A 336 12.88 -31.52 0.15
C GLU A 336 12.90 -30.42 -0.92
N ALA A 337 13.78 -30.61 -1.91
CA ALA A 337 14.06 -29.63 -2.95
C ALA A 337 13.14 -29.82 -4.18
N PHE A 338 12.47 -28.75 -4.60
CA PHE A 338 11.62 -28.74 -5.80
C PHE A 338 11.87 -27.50 -6.67
N HIS A 339 11.61 -27.61 -7.97
CA HIS A 339 11.45 -26.43 -8.83
C HIS A 339 10.11 -25.72 -8.53
N ASP A 340 9.99 -24.46 -8.92
CA ASP A 340 8.79 -23.64 -8.71
C ASP A 340 7.54 -24.27 -9.37
N THR A 341 7.71 -24.77 -10.60
CA THR A 341 6.69 -25.54 -11.35
C THR A 341 6.50 -26.96 -10.79
N CYS A 342 7.47 -27.43 -10.00
CA CYS A 342 7.49 -28.77 -9.42
C CYS A 342 6.84 -28.89 -8.03
N ARG A 343 6.07 -27.89 -7.62
CA ARG A 343 5.43 -27.83 -6.29
C ARG A 343 4.17 -28.69 -6.11
N GLN A 344 3.42 -28.95 -7.19
CA GLN A 344 2.09 -29.62 -7.16
C GLN A 344 2.09 -31.14 -7.22
#